data_AF-A0A2E9WKY8-F1
#
_entry.id   AF-A0A2E9WKY8-F1
#
_cell.length_a   1.000
_cell.length_b   1.000
_cell.length_c   1.000
_cell.angle_alpha   90.00
_cell.angle_beta   90.00
_cell.angle_gamma   90.00
#
_symmetry.space_group_name_H-M   'P 1'
#
loop_
_entity.id
_entity.type
_entity.pdbx_description
1 polymer ?
#
loop_
_entity_poly.entity_id
_entity_poly.type
_entity_poly.pdbx_seq_one_letter_code
_entity_poly.pdbx_strand_id
1 'polypeptide(L)' 'MSLTLRHQLTALDRALAHLLDERARLSRELACGAPLPAPALEDVLARTEGDFPAPALERVFEVVDEGCRRATEELSR' A
#
# COMPACT_ATOMS: atom_id res chain seq x y z
N MET A 1 29.26 -4.04 3.53
CA MET A 1 27.83 -4.41 3.55
C MET A 1 27.65 -5.64 2.66
N SER A 2 27.22 -6.78 3.22
CA SER A 2 27.23 -8.06 2.50
C SER A 2 26.22 -8.06 1.33
N LEU A 3 26.56 -8.76 0.24
CA LEU A 3 25.68 -8.95 -0.92
C LEU A 3 24.32 -9.58 -0.53
N THR A 4 24.30 -10.36 0.54
CA THR A 4 23.10 -10.99 1.11
C THR A 4 22.06 -9.97 1.56
N LEU A 5 22.47 -8.90 2.27
CA LEU A 5 21.53 -7.86 2.71
C LEU A 5 20.92 -7.11 1.52
N ARG A 6 21.72 -6.85 0.48
CA ARG A 6 21.21 -6.19 -0.75
C ARG A 6 20.16 -7.06 -1.44
N HIS A 7 20.41 -8.37 -1.55
CA HIS A 7 19.46 -9.30 -2.13
C HIS A 7 18.15 -9.38 -1.33
N GLN A 8 18.25 -9.40 0.00
CA GLN A 8 17.08 -9.37 0.88
C GLN A 8 16.27 -8.08 0.70
N LEU A 9 16.92 -6.92 0.62
CA LEU A 9 16.25 -5.65 0.34
C LEU A 9 15.52 -5.67 -1.01
N THR A 10 16.17 -6.13 -2.08
CA THR A 10 15.52 -6.25 -3.40
C THR A 10 14.31 -7.19 -3.36
N ALA A 11 14.37 -8.28 -2.60
CA ALA A 11 13.23 -9.18 -2.45
C ALA A 11 12.06 -8.50 -1.71
N LEU A 12 12.35 -7.72 -0.65
CA LEU A 12 11.35 -6.94 0.06
C LEU A 12 10.72 -5.87 -0.84
N ASP A 13 11.51 -5.13 -1.62
CA ASP A 13 11.02 -4.10 -2.54
C ASP A 13 10.07 -4.68 -3.59
N ARG A 14 10.39 -5.87 -4.13
CA ARG A 14 9.51 -6.58 -5.07
C ARG A 14 8.22 -7.03 -4.41
N ALA A 15 8.30 -7.56 -3.18
CA ALA A 15 7.12 -7.95 -2.42
C ALA A 15 6.21 -6.74 -2.15
N LEU A 16 6.78 -5.60 -1.77
CA LEU A 16 6.04 -4.34 -1.60
C LEU A 16 5.34 -3.94 -2.89
N ALA A 17 6.03 -3.95 -4.04
CA ALA A 17 5.41 -3.62 -5.32
C ALA A 17 4.21 -4.53 -5.66
N HIS A 18 4.32 -5.85 -5.42
CA HIS A 18 3.21 -6.78 -5.64
C HIS A 18 2.03 -6.54 -4.68
N LEU A 19 2.30 -6.22 -3.41
CA LEU A 19 1.24 -5.88 -2.45
C LEU A 19 0.50 -4.60 -2.85
N LEU A 20 1.20 -3.61 -3.39
CA LEU A 20 0.58 -2.37 -3.87
C LEU A 20 -0.29 -2.60 -5.11
N ASP A 21 0.14 -3.45 -6.04
CA ASP A 21 -0.66 -3.82 -7.21
C ASP A 21 -1.96 -4.54 -6.80
N GLU A 22 -1.85 -5.48 -5.87
CA GLU A 22 -3.00 -6.20 -5.34
C GLU A 22 -3.97 -5.28 -4.59
N ARG A 23 -3.45 -4.34 -3.80
CA ARG A 23 -4.26 -3.32 -3.14
C ARG A 23 -5.02 -2.45 -4.16
N ALA A 24 -4.37 -2.07 -5.26
CA ALA A 24 -5.03 -1.31 -6.32
C ALA A 24 -6.15 -2.15 -6.97
N ARG A 25 -5.93 -3.45 -7.22
CA ARG A 25 -6.97 -4.37 -7.72
C ARG A 25 -8.18 -4.42 -6.78
N LEU A 26 -7.95 -4.66 -5.49
CA LEU A 26 -9.01 -4.75 -4.48
C LEU A 26 -9.76 -3.42 -4.32
N SER A 27 -9.06 -2.28 -4.39
CA SER A 27 -9.67 -0.95 -4.33
C SER A 27 -10.65 -0.71 -5.48
N ARG A 28 -10.30 -1.19 -6.69
CA ARG A 28 -11.21 -1.13 -7.85
C ARG A 28 -12.44 -2.02 -7.65
N GLU A 29 -12.25 -3.24 -7.17
CA GLU A 29 -13.36 -4.16 -6.90
C GLU A 29 -14.33 -3.60 -5.87
N LEU A 30 -13.80 -2.94 -4.83
CA LEU A 30 -14.59 -2.24 -3.82
C LEU A 30 -15.41 -1.10 -4.45
N ALA A 31 -14.80 -0.28 -5.29
CA ALA A 31 -15.47 0.82 -5.99
C ALA A 31 -16.64 0.36 -6.88
N CYS A 32 -16.54 -0.84 -7.47
CA CYS A 32 -17.58 -1.41 -8.33
C CYS A 32 -18.72 -2.11 -7.57
N GLY A 33 -18.48 -2.59 -6.34
CA GLY A 33 -19.35 -3.60 -5.70
C GLY A 33 -20.23 -3.11 -4.55
N ALA A 34 -19.71 -2.26 -3.65
CA ALA A 34 -20.46 -1.75 -2.50
C ALA A 34 -19.74 -0.57 -1.84
N PRO A 35 -20.45 0.42 -1.25
CA PRO A 35 -19.84 1.55 -0.57
C PRO A 35 -19.42 1.15 0.85
N LEU A 36 -18.61 0.10 0.99
CA LEU A 36 -17.94 -0.14 2.25
C LEU A 36 -16.75 0.82 2.33
N PRO A 37 -16.60 1.57 3.43
CA PRO A 37 -15.44 2.43 3.59
C PRO A 37 -14.17 1.58 3.57
N ALA A 38 -13.12 2.11 2.94
CA ALA A 38 -11.79 1.54 3.08
C ALA A 38 -11.40 1.47 4.57
N PRO A 39 -10.53 0.53 4.97
CA PRO A 39 -10.01 0.48 6.34
C PRO A 39 -9.45 1.85 6.75
N ALA A 40 -9.80 2.33 7.94
CA ALA A 40 -9.28 3.59 8.45
C ALA A 40 -7.76 3.46 8.68
N LEU A 41 -6.98 4.37 8.08
CA LEU A 41 -5.52 4.38 8.21
C LEU A 41 -5.08 4.43 9.69
N GLU A 42 -5.81 5.17 10.51
CA GLU A 42 -5.59 5.29 11.96
C GLU A 42 -5.63 3.91 12.66
N ASP A 43 -6.55 3.03 12.28
CA ASP A 43 -6.67 1.69 12.84
C ASP A 43 -5.49 0.79 12.44
N VAL A 44 -4.97 0.96 11.23
CA VAL A 44 -3.80 0.22 10.74
C VAL A 44 -2.55 0.66 11.49
N LEU A 45 -2.36 1.97 11.64
CA LEU A 45 -1.20 2.56 12.34
C LEU A 45 -1.20 2.18 13.82
N ALA A 46 -2.36 2.23 14.48
CA ALA A 46 -2.50 1.87 15.89
C ALA A 46 -2.16 0.39 16.19
N ARG A 47 -2.19 -0.48 15.17
CA ARG A 47 -1.92 -1.92 15.29
C ARG A 47 -0.56 -2.34 14.73
N THR A 48 0.20 -1.40 14.18
CA THR A 48 1.50 -1.69 13.56
C THR A 48 2.62 -1.46 14.57
N GLU A 49 3.37 -2.51 14.87
CA GLU A 49 4.61 -2.45 15.66
C GLU A 49 5.83 -2.55 14.74
N GLY A 50 6.90 -1.82 15.04
CA GLY A 50 8.18 -1.94 14.33
C GLY A 50 9.03 -0.69 14.34
N ASP A 51 10.22 -0.80 13.75
CA ASP A 51 11.22 0.28 13.70
C ASP A 51 10.91 1.36 12.64
N PHE A 52 9.87 1.17 11.82
CA PHE A 52 9.48 2.16 10.81
C PHE A 52 8.65 3.28 11.46
N PRO A 53 9.09 4.55 11.38
CA PRO A 53 8.42 5.64 12.11
C PRO A 53 6.97 5.85 11.64
N ALA A 54 6.02 5.93 12.58
CA ALA A 54 4.61 6.16 12.28
C ALA A 54 4.34 7.37 11.35
N PRO A 55 4.98 8.54 11.54
CA PRO A 55 4.76 9.68 10.62
C PRO A 55 5.29 9.45 9.21
N ALA A 56 6.27 8.56 9.03
CA ALA A 56 6.73 8.15 7.71
C ALA A 56 5.73 7.16 7.08
N LEU A 57 5.17 6.26 7.90
CA LEU A 57 4.20 5.27 7.46
C LEU A 57 2.88 5.93 7.01
N GLU A 58 2.41 6.95 7.74
CA GLU A 58 1.29 7.81 7.34
C GLU A 58 1.45 8.33 5.92
N ARG A 59 2.59 8.97 5.62
CA ARG A 59 2.89 9.52 4.29
C ARG A 59 2.95 8.44 3.22
N VAL A 60 3.46 7.25 3.54
CA VAL A 60 3.47 6.11 2.60
C VAL A 60 2.03 5.73 2.26
N PHE A 61 1.17 5.57 3.26
CA PHE A 61 -0.22 5.20 3.03
C PHE A 61 -1.01 6.29 2.26
N GLU A 62 -0.77 7.57 2.52
CA GLU A 62 -1.34 8.67 1.72
C GLU A 62 -0.98 8.55 0.22
N VAL A 63 0.31 8.29 -0.08
CA VAL A 63 0.77 8.10 -1.46
C VAL A 63 0.17 6.85 -2.09
N VAL A 64 0.01 5.78 -1.31
CA VAL A 64 -0.58 4.52 -1.77
C VAL A 64 -2.07 4.66 -2.05
N ASP A 65 -2.81 5.40 -1.24
CA ASP A 65 -4.22 5.74 -1.47
C ASP A 65 -4.39 6.54 -2.76
N GLU A 66 -3.57 7.57 -2.95
CA GLU A 66 -3.55 8.36 -4.18
C GLU A 66 -3.25 7.49 -5.41
N GLY A 67 -2.27 6.59 -5.32
CA GLY A 67 -1.94 5.65 -6.38
C GLY A 67 -3.11 4.72 -6.74
N CYS A 68 -3.82 4.20 -5.74
CA CYS A 68 -4.99 3.33 -5.95
C CYS A 68 -6.15 4.07 -6.61
N ARG A 69 -6.40 5.33 -6.20
CA ARG A 69 -7.42 6.20 -6.79
C ARG A 69 -7.13 6.46 -8.27
N ARG A 70 -5.89 6.86 -8.60
CA ARG A 70 -5.46 7.09 -9.99
C ARG A 70 -5.56 5.85 -10.86
N ALA A 71 -5.13 4.69 -10.35
CA ALA A 71 -5.25 3.42 -11.09
C ALA A 71 -6.71 3.06 -11.41
N THR A 72 -7.65 3.46 -10.55
CA THR A 72 -9.09 3.27 -10.77
C THR A 72 -9.62 4.23 -11.84
N GLU A 73 -9.18 5.48 -11.82
CA GLU A 73 -9.57 6.51 -12.79
C GLU A 73 -9.03 6.25 -14.20
N GLU A 74 -7.79 5.78 -14.33
CA GLU A 74 -7.14 5.50 -15.62
C GLU A 74 -7.84 4.38 -16.40
N LEU A 75 -8.43 3.39 -15.72
CA LEU A 75 -9.22 2.32 -16.33
C LEU A 75 -10.64 2.74 -16.73
N SER A 76 -11.12 3.87 -16.21
CA SER A 76 -12.46 4.41 -16.50
C SER A 76 -12.47 5.37 -17.69
N ARG A 77 -11.30 5.67 -18.28
CA ARG A 77 -11.12 6.48 -19.50
C ARG A 77 -11.02 5.62 -20.74
#